data_AF-H3S9I3-F1
#
_entry.id   AF-H3S9I3-F1
#
_cell.length_a   1.000
_cell.length_b   1.000
_cell.length_c   1.000
_cell.angle_alpha   90.00
_cell.angle_beta   90.00
_cell.angle_gamma   90.00
#
_symmetry.space_group_name_H-M   'P 1'
#
loop_
_entity.id
_entity.type
_entity.pdbx_description
1 polymer ?
#
loop_
_entity_poly.entity_id
_entity_poly.type
_entity_poly.pdbx_seq_one_letter_code
_entity_poly.pdbx_strand_id
1 'polypeptide(L)'
;MITKLRNISAGKKLSLLVATLILFVAISNIISISVLNSITKNTEQIINERLVPSIIMGSYSFLNQFIHTQILQDILEGDYQKRIDIEKNVMDAVEKNRKNLAAYQETNLTPEEEVLINSMLSIYPKYLEAVTHALGLSRANKSQEAYDYIQTTGLAILNEMDDHV
;
A
#
# COMPACT_ATOMS: atom_id res chain seq x y z
N MET A 1 28.31 -35.28 43.21
CA MET A 1 26.98 -34.61 43.14
C MET A 1 25.84 -35.61 43.37
N ILE A 2 25.86 -36.79 42.74
CA ILE A 2 24.85 -37.86 42.89
C ILE A 2 24.76 -38.43 44.32
N THR A 3 25.86 -38.47 45.07
CA THR A 3 25.91 -38.99 46.45
C THR A 3 25.14 -38.14 47.47
N LYS A 4 24.98 -36.83 47.26
CA LYS A 4 24.21 -35.95 48.17
C LYS A 4 22.69 -36.13 48.03
N LEU A 5 22.20 -36.55 46.87
CA LEU A 5 20.79 -36.85 46.63
C LEU A 5 20.35 -38.16 47.29
N ARG A 6 21.29 -39.07 47.59
CA ARG A 6 20.99 -40.38 48.17
C ARG A 6 20.45 -40.30 49.60
N ASN A 7 20.92 -39.33 50.39
CA ASN A 7 20.57 -39.14 51.81
C ASN A 7 19.35 -38.23 52.05
N ILE A 8 18.62 -37.84 50.99
CA ILE A 8 17.43 -37.00 51.11
C ILE A 8 16.19 -37.89 51.27
N SER A 9 15.30 -37.56 52.21
CA SER A 9 14.05 -38.30 52.45
C SER A 9 13.15 -38.28 51.20
N ALA A 10 12.34 -39.32 51.01
CA ALA A 10 11.49 -39.47 49.82
C ALA A 10 10.59 -38.24 49.56
N GLY A 11 10.02 -37.64 50.62
CA GLY A 11 9.21 -36.43 50.49
C GLY A 11 9.99 -35.21 49.96
N LYS A 12 11.23 -35.00 50.43
CA LYS A 12 12.08 -33.89 49.95
C LYS A 12 12.50 -34.08 48.48
N LYS A 13 12.71 -35.33 48.05
CA LYS A 13 12.97 -35.64 46.63
C LYS A 13 11.76 -35.31 45.75
N LEU A 14 10.56 -35.65 46.21
CA LEU A 14 9.31 -35.34 45.51
C LEU A 14 9.08 -33.81 45.42
N SER A 15 9.28 -33.08 46.53
CA SER A 15 9.16 -31.62 46.55
C SER A 15 10.17 -30.94 45.62
N LEU A 16 11.41 -31.44 45.55
CA LEU A 16 12.42 -30.92 44.62
C LEU A 16 12.01 -31.12 43.15
N LEU A 17 11.44 -32.28 42.84
CA LEU A 17 10.95 -32.59 41.49
C LEU A 17 9.79 -31.68 41.10
N VAL A 18 8.80 -31.50 42.00
CA VAL A 18 7.68 -30.57 41.80
C VAL A 18 8.17 -29.13 41.63
N ALA A 19 9.10 -28.66 42.47
CA ALA A 19 9.66 -27.32 42.36
C ALA A 19 10.40 -27.10 41.03
N THR A 20 11.11 -28.12 40.55
CA THR A 20 11.81 -28.07 39.25
C THR A 20 10.82 -27.99 38.09
N LEU A 21 9.72 -28.73 38.15
CA LEU A 21 8.65 -28.66 37.15
C LEU A 21 7.99 -27.27 37.12
N ILE A 22 7.66 -26.72 38.30
CA ILE A 22 7.11 -25.37 38.41
C ILE A 22 8.07 -24.34 37.81
N LEU A 23 9.37 -24.46 38.09
CA LEU A 23 10.38 -23.57 37.53
C LEU A 23 10.47 -23.67 36.00
N PHE A 24 10.45 -24.89 35.46
CA PHE A 24 10.44 -25.09 34.01
C PHE A 24 9.22 -24.46 33.34
N VAL A 25 8.03 -24.65 33.94
CA VAL A 25 6.79 -24.03 33.45
C VAL A 25 6.89 -22.51 33.53
N ALA A 26 7.41 -21.94 34.62
CA ALA A 26 7.58 -20.50 34.77
C ALA A 26 8.51 -19.92 33.69
N ILE A 27 9.67 -20.54 33.46
CA ILE A 27 10.62 -20.11 32.42
C ILE A 27 9.98 -20.21 31.02
N SER A 28 9.30 -21.32 30.73
CA SER A 28 8.61 -21.51 29.46
C SER A 28 7.56 -20.42 29.22
N ASN A 29 6.77 -20.05 30.24
CA ASN A 29 5.77 -19.00 30.11
C ASN A 29 6.42 -17.63 29.85
N ILE A 30 7.52 -17.30 30.53
CA ILE A 30 8.25 -16.05 30.29
C ILE A 30 8.76 -15.97 28.85
N ILE A 31 9.35 -17.06 28.35
CA ILE A 31 9.83 -17.14 26.96
C ILE A 31 8.65 -16.99 26.00
N SER A 32 7.55 -17.73 26.22
CA SER A 32 6.35 -17.66 25.37
C SER A 32 5.78 -16.24 25.30
N ILE A 33 5.68 -15.54 26.43
CA ILE A 33 5.20 -14.16 26.48
C ILE A 33 6.14 -13.23 25.70
N SER A 34 7.46 -13.38 25.88
CA SER A 34 8.44 -12.56 25.14
C SER A 34 8.36 -12.80 23.63
N VAL A 35 8.19 -14.04 23.20
CA VAL A 35 8.05 -14.40 21.78
C VAL A 35 6.74 -13.84 21.22
N LEU A 36 5.63 -13.99 21.94
CA LEU A 36 4.34 -13.43 21.54
C LEU A 36 4.41 -11.92 21.37
N ASN A 37 4.99 -11.21 22.33
CA ASN A 37 5.16 -9.76 22.23
C ASN A 37 6.01 -9.34 21.01
N SER A 38 7.07 -10.11 20.71
CA SER A 38 7.87 -9.86 19.51
C SER A 38 7.09 -10.12 18.22
N ILE A 39 6.28 -11.18 18.17
CA ILE A 39 5.44 -11.49 17.00
C ILE A 39 4.41 -10.38 16.80
N THR A 40 3.74 -9.95 17.87
CA THR A 40 2.77 -8.85 17.80
C THR A 40 3.42 -7.59 17.25
N LYS A 41 4.55 -7.17 17.81
CA LYS A 41 5.29 -5.98 17.35
C LYS A 41 5.70 -6.10 15.88
N ASN A 42 6.27 -7.23 15.47
CA ASN A 42 6.70 -7.44 14.08
C ASN A 42 5.51 -7.45 13.12
N THR A 43 4.36 -8.00 13.56
CA THR A 43 3.14 -8.03 12.75
C THR A 43 2.57 -6.63 12.57
N GLU A 44 2.50 -5.84 13.64
CA GLU A 44 2.10 -4.43 13.58
C GLU A 44 3.03 -3.64 12.65
N GLN A 45 4.34 -3.88 12.75
CA GLN A 45 5.32 -3.25 11.89
C GLN A 45 5.09 -3.61 10.41
N ILE A 46 4.92 -4.90 10.08
CA ILE A 46 4.64 -5.33 8.70
C ILE A 46 3.35 -4.71 8.18
N ILE A 47 2.29 -4.67 9.00
CA ILE A 47 1.01 -4.09 8.60
C ILE A 47 1.17 -2.61 8.28
N ASN A 48 1.75 -1.85 9.20
CA ASN A 48 1.80 -0.39 9.11
C ASN A 48 2.87 0.13 8.16
N GLU A 49 4.04 -0.51 8.09
CA GLU A 49 5.19 -0.04 7.29
C GLU A 49 5.23 -0.67 5.89
N ARG A 50 4.54 -1.79 5.64
CA ARG A 50 4.60 -2.49 4.34
C ARG A 50 3.24 -2.69 3.71
N LEU A 51 2.31 -3.32 4.42
CA LEU A 51 1.03 -3.72 3.84
C LEU A 51 0.15 -2.51 3.49
N VAL A 52 -0.05 -1.59 4.45
CA VAL A 52 -0.88 -0.40 4.24
C VAL A 52 -0.33 0.48 3.10
N PRO A 53 0.96 0.86 3.08
CA PRO A 53 1.54 1.60 1.96
C PRO A 53 1.38 0.88 0.61
N SER A 54 1.57 -0.44 0.58
CA SER A 54 1.41 -1.25 -0.65
C SER A 54 -0.03 -1.27 -1.16
N ILE A 55 -1.02 -1.32 -0.27
CA ILE A 55 -2.44 -1.24 -0.64
C ILE A 55 -2.76 0.13 -1.24
N ILE A 56 -2.23 1.20 -0.65
CA ILE A 56 -2.43 2.57 -1.14
C ILE A 56 -1.85 2.72 -2.55
N MET A 57 -0.61 2.28 -2.76
CA MET A 57 0.02 2.33 -4.09
C MET A 57 -0.64 1.40 -5.11
N GLY A 58 -1.08 0.21 -4.70
CA GLY A 58 -1.86 -0.68 -5.55
C GLY A 58 -3.18 -0.04 -5.99
N SER A 59 -3.87 0.66 -5.09
CA SER A 59 -5.06 1.43 -5.45
C SER A 59 -4.73 2.59 -6.39
N TYR A 60 -3.59 3.25 -6.22
CA TYR A 60 -3.13 4.32 -7.09
C TYR A 60 -2.91 3.85 -8.53
N SER A 61 -2.13 2.78 -8.70
CA SER A 61 -1.84 2.20 -10.02
C SER A 61 -3.11 1.69 -10.71
N PHE A 62 -4.01 1.03 -9.97
CA PHE A 62 -5.30 0.58 -10.50
C PHE A 62 -6.14 1.75 -11.03
N LEU A 63 -6.22 2.85 -10.28
CA LEU A 63 -6.98 4.02 -10.68
C LEU A 63 -6.38 4.75 -11.89
N ASN A 64 -5.04 4.76 -12.04
CA ASN A 64 -4.40 5.29 -13.25
C ASN A 64 -4.79 4.47 -14.49
N GLN A 65 -4.77 3.15 -14.40
CA GLN A 65 -5.22 2.27 -15.48
C GLN A 65 -6.71 2.43 -15.78
N PHE A 66 -7.53 2.61 -14.74
CA PHE A 66 -8.95 2.89 -14.87
C PHE A 66 -9.17 4.22 -15.60
N ILE A 67 -8.50 5.30 -15.21
CA ILE A 67 -8.56 6.61 -15.88
C ILE A 67 -8.21 6.46 -17.36
N HIS A 68 -7.10 5.80 -17.69
CA HIS A 68 -6.69 5.59 -19.07
C HIS A 68 -7.77 4.85 -19.88
N THR A 69 -8.33 3.78 -19.31
CA THR A 69 -9.39 2.99 -19.95
C THR A 69 -10.67 3.81 -20.16
N GLN A 70 -11.06 4.61 -19.18
CA GLN A 70 -12.24 5.48 -19.26
C GLN A 70 -12.06 6.58 -20.32
N ILE A 71 -10.88 7.17 -20.46
CA ILE A 71 -10.60 8.15 -21.52
C ILE A 71 -10.74 7.51 -22.90
N LEU A 72 -10.19 6.30 -23.09
CA LEU A 72 -10.37 5.56 -24.34
C LEU A 72 -11.84 5.22 -24.60
N GLN A 73 -12.60 4.91 -23.55
CA GLN A 73 -14.04 4.71 -23.66
C GLN A 73 -14.77 5.99 -24.08
N ASP A 74 -14.44 7.15 -23.51
CA ASP A 74 -15.04 8.44 -23.88
C ASP A 74 -14.77 8.79 -25.35
N ILE A 75 -13.55 8.53 -25.84
CA ILE A 75 -13.13 8.78 -27.23
C ILE A 75 -14.00 8.02 -28.25
N LEU A 76 -14.44 6.81 -27.87
CA LEU A 76 -15.21 5.90 -28.73
C LEU A 76 -16.73 6.01 -28.51
N GLU A 77 -17.17 6.68 -27.44
CA GLU A 77 -18.57 6.75 -27.07
C GLU A 77 -19.31 7.78 -27.94
N GLY A 78 -20.41 7.34 -28.55
CA GLY A 78 -21.25 8.20 -29.39
C GLY A 78 -22.38 8.88 -28.60
N ASP A 79 -22.75 8.32 -27.45
CA ASP A 79 -23.81 8.84 -26.58
C ASP A 79 -23.29 9.92 -25.63
N TYR A 80 -23.72 11.16 -25.85
CA TYR A 80 -23.34 12.32 -25.04
C TYR A 80 -23.61 12.13 -23.52
N GLN A 81 -24.71 11.47 -23.15
CA GLN A 81 -25.04 11.31 -21.73
C GLN A 81 -24.07 10.33 -21.05
N LYS A 82 -23.70 9.25 -21.74
CA LYS A 82 -22.71 8.30 -21.23
C LYS A 82 -21.33 8.93 -21.11
N ARG A 83 -20.98 9.84 -22.00
CA ARG A 83 -19.72 10.60 -21.94
C ARG A 83 -19.61 11.47 -20.71
N ILE A 84 -20.71 12.13 -20.31
CA ILE A 84 -20.76 12.87 -19.04
C ILE A 84 -20.48 11.94 -17.86
N ASP A 85 -21.07 10.74 -17.86
CA ASP A 85 -20.87 9.76 -16.78
C ASP A 85 -19.42 9.24 -16.76
N ILE A 86 -18.83 8.99 -17.92
CA ILE A 86 -17.42 8.59 -18.06
C ILE A 86 -16.50 9.70 -17.54
N GLU A 87 -16.70 10.94 -17.97
CA GLU A 87 -15.91 12.08 -17.50
C GLU A 87 -15.99 12.25 -15.98
N LYS A 88 -17.20 12.10 -15.41
CA LYS A 88 -17.37 12.11 -13.95
C LYS A 88 -16.56 11.00 -13.28
N ASN A 89 -16.62 9.77 -13.81
CA ASN A 89 -15.85 8.65 -13.26
C ASN A 89 -14.34 8.88 -13.33
N VAL A 90 -13.85 9.49 -14.42
CA VAL A 90 -12.45 9.89 -14.56
C VAL A 90 -12.07 10.90 -13.49
N MET A 91 -12.86 11.96 -13.32
CA MET A 91 -12.56 13.00 -12.33
C MET A 91 -12.64 12.48 -10.88
N ASP A 92 -13.59 11.60 -10.59
CA ASP A 92 -13.68 10.92 -9.29
C ASP A 92 -12.45 10.03 -9.04
N ALA A 93 -11.94 9.33 -10.07
CA ALA A 93 -10.74 8.51 -9.97
C ALA A 93 -9.47 9.35 -9.77
N VAL A 94 -9.36 10.49 -10.47
CA VAL A 94 -8.27 11.47 -10.27
C VAL A 94 -8.25 11.95 -8.82
N GLU A 95 -9.39 12.36 -8.28
CA GLU A 95 -9.44 12.87 -6.91
C GLU A 95 -9.13 11.76 -5.88
N LYS A 96 -9.54 10.52 -6.14
CA LYS A 96 -9.13 9.37 -5.32
C LYS A 96 -7.62 9.14 -5.38
N ASN A 97 -6.99 9.28 -6.55
CA ASN A 97 -5.54 9.16 -6.67
C ASN A 97 -4.78 10.26 -5.95
N ARG A 98 -5.25 11.51 -6.04
CA ARG A 98 -4.70 12.60 -5.24
C ARG A 98 -4.76 12.30 -3.74
N LYS A 99 -5.87 11.73 -3.26
CA LYS A 99 -6.02 11.29 -1.86
C LYS A 99 -5.10 10.13 -1.52
N ASN A 100 -4.93 9.16 -2.40
CA ASN A 100 -4.01 8.03 -2.19
C ASN A 100 -2.56 8.52 -2.07
N LEU A 101 -2.11 9.41 -2.95
CA LEU A 101 -0.75 9.97 -2.85
C LEU A 101 -0.54 10.76 -1.55
N ALA A 102 -1.51 11.57 -1.14
CA ALA A 102 -1.46 12.27 0.14
C ALA A 102 -1.47 11.29 1.33
N ALA A 103 -2.30 10.24 1.29
CA ALA A 103 -2.34 9.22 2.33
C ALA A 103 -1.04 8.42 2.42
N TYR A 104 -0.37 8.19 1.28
CA TYR A 104 0.93 7.53 1.25
C TYR A 104 2.02 8.38 1.92
N GLN A 105 2.01 9.71 1.72
CA GLN A 105 2.92 10.64 2.41
C GLN A 105 2.80 10.61 3.93
N GLU A 106 1.61 10.32 4.46
CA GLU A 106 1.36 10.24 5.90
C GLU A 106 1.78 8.88 6.51
N THR A 107 2.32 7.96 5.70
CA THR A 107 2.86 6.68 6.19
C THR A 107 4.31 6.81 6.67
N ASN A 108 4.85 5.75 7.29
CA ASN A 108 6.25 5.72 7.70
C ASN A 108 7.18 5.52 6.50
N LEU A 109 7.39 6.58 5.73
CA LEU A 109 8.27 6.57 4.57
C LEU A 109 9.75 6.54 4.97
N THR A 110 10.54 5.81 4.20
CA THR A 110 11.99 5.95 4.16
C THR A 110 12.38 7.27 3.46
N PRO A 111 13.58 7.81 3.70
CA PRO A 111 14.05 9.01 3.00
C PRO A 111 14.02 8.87 1.47
N GLU A 112 14.29 7.68 0.96
CA GLU A 112 14.20 7.38 -0.46
C GLU A 112 12.76 7.46 -0.96
N GLU A 113 11.80 6.81 -0.27
CA GLU A 113 10.37 6.88 -0.61
C GLU A 113 9.81 8.30 -0.51
N GLU A 114 10.29 9.11 0.43
CA GLU A 114 9.91 10.52 0.57
C GLU A 114 10.34 11.36 -0.66
N VAL A 115 11.53 11.12 -1.19
CA VAL A 115 11.98 11.78 -2.44
C VAL A 115 11.09 11.37 -3.62
N LEU A 116 10.79 10.08 -3.72
CA LEU A 116 9.98 9.52 -4.79
C LEU A 116 8.56 10.07 -4.79
N ILE A 117 7.86 10.03 -3.65
CA ILE A 117 6.48 10.53 -3.55
C ILE A 117 6.39 12.03 -3.82
N ASN A 118 7.39 12.80 -3.36
CA ASN A 118 7.45 14.24 -3.63
C ASN A 118 7.66 14.53 -5.12
N SER A 119 8.47 13.72 -5.81
CA SER A 119 8.61 13.77 -7.27
C SER A 119 7.27 13.50 -7.96
N MET A 120 6.60 12.40 -7.60
CA MET A 120 5.29 12.02 -8.16
C MET A 120 4.26 13.14 -7.98
N LEU A 121 4.16 13.73 -6.77
CA LEU A 121 3.24 14.82 -6.49
C LEU A 121 3.54 16.09 -7.28
N SER A 122 4.80 16.36 -7.59
CA SER A 122 5.19 17.49 -8.43
C SER A 122 4.80 17.31 -9.90
N ILE A 123 4.76 16.06 -10.39
CA ILE A 123 4.42 15.71 -11.77
C ILE A 123 2.90 15.53 -11.93
N TYR A 124 2.20 15.09 -10.88
CA TYR A 124 0.77 14.76 -10.91
C TYR A 124 -0.14 15.85 -11.51
N PRO A 125 0.07 17.17 -11.26
CA PRO A 125 -0.71 18.22 -11.92
C PRO A 125 -0.59 18.20 -13.45
N LYS A 126 0.58 17.84 -14.01
CA LYS A 126 0.76 17.70 -15.46
C LYS A 126 -0.03 16.51 -16.01
N TYR A 127 -0.10 15.42 -15.25
CA TYR A 127 -0.92 14.27 -15.62
C TYR A 127 -2.41 14.65 -15.66
N LEU A 128 -2.88 15.41 -14.67
CA LEU A 128 -4.25 15.93 -14.65
C LEU A 128 -4.54 16.85 -15.84
N GLU A 129 -3.61 17.73 -16.18
CA GLU A 129 -3.71 18.57 -17.38
C GLU A 129 -3.82 17.70 -18.64
N ALA A 130 -3.02 16.64 -18.75
CA ALA A 130 -3.08 15.74 -19.89
C ALA A 130 -4.43 14.99 -19.99
N VAL A 131 -4.95 14.51 -18.86
CA VAL A 131 -6.27 13.85 -18.78
C VAL A 131 -7.38 14.81 -19.21
N THR A 132 -7.42 16.01 -18.65
CA THR A 132 -8.45 17.00 -18.95
C THR A 132 -8.37 17.52 -20.38
N HIS A 133 -7.17 17.63 -20.94
CA HIS A 133 -6.95 17.97 -22.34
C HIS A 133 -7.49 16.89 -23.28
N ALA A 134 -7.19 15.61 -23.02
CA ALA A 134 -7.69 14.50 -23.82
C ALA A 134 -9.23 14.44 -23.82
N LEU A 135 -9.86 14.59 -22.66
CA LEU A 135 -11.32 14.69 -22.54
C LEU A 135 -11.87 15.92 -23.29
N GLY A 136 -11.17 17.05 -23.24
CA GLY A 136 -11.52 18.26 -24.00
C GLY A 136 -11.51 18.05 -25.52
N LEU A 137 -10.46 17.41 -26.04
CA LEU A 137 -10.35 17.04 -27.46
C LEU A 137 -11.47 16.08 -27.85
N SER A 138 -11.71 15.07 -27.02
CA SER A 138 -12.81 14.13 -27.23
C SER A 138 -14.15 14.87 -27.28
N ARG A 139 -14.44 15.81 -26.37
CA ARG A 139 -15.70 16.61 -26.38
C ARG A 139 -15.85 17.45 -27.65
N ALA A 140 -14.74 17.91 -28.22
CA ALA A 140 -14.71 18.61 -29.50
C ALA A 140 -14.85 17.68 -30.72
N ASN A 141 -15.16 16.39 -30.52
CA ASN A 141 -15.22 15.34 -31.55
C ASN A 141 -13.88 15.14 -32.30
N LYS A 142 -12.77 15.44 -31.63
CA LYS A 142 -11.41 15.23 -32.14
C LYS A 142 -10.84 13.90 -31.62
N SER A 143 -11.56 12.81 -31.86
CA SER A 143 -11.25 11.49 -31.28
C SER A 143 -9.83 11.00 -31.59
N GLN A 144 -9.34 11.20 -32.81
CA GLN A 144 -7.96 10.82 -33.17
C GLN A 144 -6.92 11.67 -32.43
N GLU A 145 -7.10 12.99 -32.37
CA GLU A 145 -6.19 13.88 -31.63
C GLU A 145 -6.18 13.52 -30.14
N ALA A 146 -7.35 13.22 -29.56
CA ALA A 146 -7.47 12.80 -28.16
C ALA A 146 -6.75 11.48 -27.88
N TYR A 147 -6.89 10.50 -28.79
CA TYR A 147 -6.20 9.21 -28.71
C TYR A 147 -4.69 9.38 -28.80
N ASP A 148 -4.20 10.08 -29.82
CA ASP A 148 -2.76 10.28 -30.02
C ASP A 148 -2.15 11.01 -28.83
N TYR A 149 -2.85 12.02 -28.30
CA TYR A 149 -2.39 12.80 -27.16
C TYR A 149 -2.29 11.95 -25.88
N ILE A 150 -3.31 11.15 -25.54
CA ILE A 150 -3.26 10.33 -24.32
C ILE A 150 -2.25 9.19 -24.43
N GLN A 151 -2.07 8.60 -25.63
CA GLN A 151 -1.11 7.52 -25.87
C GLN A 151 0.35 8.00 -25.90
N THR A 152 0.59 9.25 -26.29
CA THR A 152 1.95 9.79 -26.34
C THR A 152 2.27 10.58 -25.09
N THR A 153 1.55 11.68 -24.86
CA THR A 153 1.84 12.63 -23.79
C THR A 153 1.33 12.13 -22.45
N GLY A 154 0.10 11.63 -22.40
CA GLY A 154 -0.49 11.10 -21.17
C GLY A 154 0.28 9.90 -20.61
N LEU A 155 0.60 8.92 -21.45
CA LEU A 155 1.41 7.76 -21.05
C LEU A 155 2.86 8.12 -20.72
N ALA A 156 3.49 9.06 -21.44
CA ALA A 156 4.84 9.50 -21.10
C ALA A 156 4.91 10.12 -19.70
N ILE A 157 3.94 10.98 -19.34
CA ILE A 157 3.87 11.58 -18.00
C ILE A 157 3.58 10.52 -16.94
N LEU A 158 2.71 9.55 -17.25
CA LEU A 158 2.43 8.44 -16.33
C LEU A 158 3.67 7.58 -16.09
N ASN A 159 4.39 7.23 -17.15
CA ASN A 159 5.65 6.49 -17.05
C ASN A 159 6.72 7.29 -16.29
N GLU A 160 6.81 8.61 -16.48
CA GLU A 160 7.70 9.47 -15.69
C GLU A 160 7.36 9.40 -14.19
N MET A 161 6.08 9.33 -13.83
CA MET A 161 5.67 9.14 -12.42
C MET A 161 6.00 7.73 -11.90
N ASP A 162 5.84 6.70 -12.74
CA ASP A 162 6.04 5.29 -12.35
C ASP A 162 7.53 4.88 -12.36
N ASP A 163 8.39 5.49 -13.18
CA ASP A 163 9.85 5.29 -13.23
C ASP A 163 10.56 5.86 -11.97
N HIS A 164 9.80 6.58 -11.14
CA HIS A 164 10.22 7.11 -9.84
C HIS A 164 9.64 6.30 -8.68
N VAL A 165 9.33 5.02 -8.86
CA VAL A 165 8.90 4.06 -7.82
C VAL A 165 9.76 2.80 -7.88
#